data_AF-A0A371GFI3-F1
#
_entry.id   AF-A0A371GFI3-F1
#
_cell.length_a   1.000
_cell.length_b   1.000
_cell.length_c   1.000
_cell.angle_alpha   90.00
_cell.angle_beta   90.00
_cell.angle_gamma   90.00
#
_symmetry.space_group_name_H-M   'P 1'
#
loop_
_entity.id
_entity.type
_entity.pdbx_description
1 polymer ?
#
loop_
_entity_poly.entity_id
_entity_poly.type
_entity_poly.pdbx_seq_one_letter_code
_entity_poly.pdbx_strand_id
1 'polypeptide(L)'
;MATVNVTHFTEENESVKGEEITIEEDSLSQECKEFILSLPREKGWRTRYLYLFQGFWCQAMEIQAIITFQKHFQAKDNDVIVASIPKSGTTWLKALTFAIVNRHRFPTSINPLDTFVSSWIFLNKVMPEYLPKLTLEEAFDMYCKGIIGFGPTWNQMLGYWKESIARPSKVLFLKYEDLKKDVNFNVKRIAEFLGCSFTQEEESNGVVESIIKLCSFENMK
;
A
#
# COMPACT_ATOMS: atom_id res chain seq x y z
N MET A 1 24.34 -1.57 -42.15
CA MET A 1 25.69 -1.55 -41.53
C MET A 1 25.85 -0.24 -40.79
N ALA A 2 25.76 -0.29 -39.47
CA ALA A 2 26.32 0.69 -38.53
C ALA A 2 26.33 0.00 -37.17
N THR A 3 27.40 -0.75 -36.93
CA THR A 3 27.78 -1.38 -35.67
C THR A 3 28.31 -0.30 -34.73
N VAL A 4 27.80 -0.27 -33.50
CA VAL A 4 28.49 0.39 -32.38
C VAL A 4 28.66 -0.67 -31.28
N ASN A 5 29.92 -1.02 -31.06
CA ASN A 5 30.39 -1.90 -29.99
C ASN A 5 30.20 -1.20 -28.64
N VAL A 6 29.58 -1.90 -27.69
CA VAL A 6 29.70 -1.60 -26.26
C VAL A 6 30.80 -2.50 -25.72
N THR A 7 32.00 -1.94 -25.59
CA THR A 7 33.13 -2.59 -24.94
C THR A 7 32.94 -2.60 -23.43
N HIS A 8 33.02 -3.80 -22.87
CA HIS A 8 33.60 -4.15 -21.57
C HIS A 8 33.44 -3.15 -20.42
N PHE A 9 32.50 -3.45 -19.52
CA PHE A 9 32.73 -3.24 -18.09
C PHE A 9 33.07 -4.61 -17.48
N THR A 10 34.28 -4.67 -16.93
CA THR A 10 34.89 -5.83 -16.28
C THR A 10 34.13 -6.22 -15.02
N GLU A 11 33.86 -7.53 -14.88
CA GLU A 11 33.51 -8.16 -13.62
C GLU A 11 34.69 -8.01 -12.66
N GLU A 12 34.56 -7.14 -11.65
CA GLU A 12 35.38 -7.23 -10.45
C GLU A 12 34.55 -7.92 -9.37
N ASN A 13 34.91 -9.20 -9.16
CA ASN A 13 34.56 -9.99 -7.98
C ASN A 13 35.16 -9.31 -6.75
N GLU A 14 34.40 -8.46 -6.07
CA GLU A 14 34.66 -8.14 -4.67
C GLU A 14 33.86 -9.07 -3.77
N SER A 15 34.58 -10.05 -3.21
CA SER A 15 34.10 -10.81 -2.07
C SER A 15 33.95 -9.88 -0.86
N VAL A 16 32.75 -9.33 -0.65
CA VAL A 16 32.45 -8.57 0.57
C VAL A 16 32.16 -9.56 1.71
N LYS A 17 33.23 -9.85 2.46
CA LYS A 17 33.14 -10.48 3.79
C LYS A 17 32.46 -9.50 4.76
N GLY A 18 31.37 -9.96 5.37
CA GLY A 18 30.80 -9.39 6.59
C GLY A 18 30.00 -8.10 6.37
N GLU A 19 28.83 -8.20 5.73
CA GLU A 19 27.86 -7.10 5.75
C GLU A 19 27.14 -7.10 7.10
N GLU A 20 27.26 -5.99 7.86
CA GLU A 20 26.44 -5.72 9.03
C GLU A 20 24.95 -5.76 8.63
N ILE A 21 24.27 -6.79 9.11
CA ILE A 21 22.83 -7.02 8.99
C ILE A 21 22.15 -5.90 9.77
N THR A 22 21.29 -5.12 9.11
CA THR A 22 20.49 -4.11 9.81
C THR A 22 19.49 -4.83 10.74
N ILE A 23 19.12 -4.21 11.87
CA ILE A 23 18.21 -4.77 12.88
C ILE A 23 16.90 -5.34 12.26
N GLU A 24 16.46 -4.80 11.12
CA GLU A 24 15.29 -5.27 10.38
C GLU A 24 15.51 -6.64 9.72
N GLU A 25 16.70 -6.89 9.16
CA GLU A 25 17.04 -8.15 8.48
C GLU A 25 17.30 -9.30 9.46
N ASP A 26 17.63 -9.00 10.72
CA ASP A 26 17.87 -10.03 11.74
C ASP A 26 16.59 -10.81 12.11
N SER A 27 15.42 -10.17 11.96
CA SER A 27 14.11 -10.75 12.25
C SER A 27 13.55 -11.69 11.17
N LEU A 28 14.29 -11.88 10.07
CA LEU A 28 13.91 -12.79 8.99
C LEU A 28 14.19 -14.25 9.35
N SER A 29 13.34 -15.17 8.88
CA SER A 29 13.59 -16.60 8.98
C SER A 29 14.79 -16.98 8.11
N GLN A 30 15.52 -18.03 8.51
CA GLN A 30 16.70 -18.47 7.78
C GLN A 30 16.39 -18.85 6.32
N GLU A 31 15.28 -19.56 6.11
CA GLU A 31 14.78 -19.89 4.76
C GLU A 31 14.51 -18.61 3.94
N CYS A 32 13.93 -17.57 4.57
CA CYS A 32 13.65 -16.33 3.88
C CYS A 32 14.93 -15.54 3.55
N LYS A 33 15.93 -15.53 4.46
CA LYS A 33 17.24 -14.92 4.21
C LYS A 33 17.91 -15.56 2.98
N GLU A 34 17.97 -16.89 2.94
CA GLU A 34 18.55 -17.63 1.81
C GLU A 34 17.81 -17.37 0.50
N PHE A 35 16.47 -17.35 0.54
CA PHE A 35 15.66 -17.04 -0.61
C PHE A 35 15.89 -15.62 -1.13
N ILE A 36 15.90 -14.61 -0.26
CA ILE A 36 16.07 -13.20 -0.63
C ILE A 36 17.44 -12.96 -1.29
N LEU A 37 18.49 -13.62 -0.82
CA LEU A 37 19.83 -13.53 -1.42
C LEU A 37 19.88 -14.04 -2.87
N SER A 38 18.93 -14.87 -3.30
CA SER A 38 18.83 -15.36 -4.68
C SER A 38 18.14 -14.38 -5.63
N LEU A 39 17.48 -13.33 -5.11
CA LEU A 39 16.71 -12.39 -5.92
C LEU A 39 17.60 -11.27 -6.48
N PRO A 40 17.31 -10.77 -7.70
CA PRO A 40 17.91 -9.52 -8.18
C PRO A 40 17.64 -8.41 -7.17
N ARG A 41 18.67 -7.62 -6.86
CA ARG A 41 18.58 -6.51 -5.90
C ARG A 41 19.11 -5.20 -6.47
N GLU A 42 18.51 -4.10 -6.05
CA GLU A 42 18.91 -2.73 -6.39
C GLU A 42 19.02 -1.89 -5.11
N LYS A 43 19.78 -0.80 -5.18
CA LYS A 43 19.88 0.13 -4.05
C LYS A 43 18.51 0.75 -3.76
N GLY A 44 18.07 0.66 -2.50
CA GLY A 44 16.77 1.17 -2.08
C GLY A 44 16.81 2.63 -1.63
N TRP A 45 15.62 3.25 -1.66
CA TRP A 45 15.36 4.61 -1.19
C TRP A 45 15.12 4.74 0.33
N ARG A 46 14.51 3.73 0.95
CA ARG A 46 14.09 3.67 2.37
C ARG A 46 14.78 2.54 3.14
N THR A 47 15.36 1.60 2.42
CA THR A 47 16.16 0.48 2.94
C THR A 47 17.42 0.39 2.11
N ARG A 48 18.44 -0.31 2.61
CA ARG A 48 19.71 -0.49 1.90
C ARG A 48 19.50 -1.11 0.51
N TYR A 49 18.66 -2.15 0.42
CA TYR A 49 18.32 -2.82 -0.82
C TYR A 49 16.81 -3.00 -0.99
N LEU A 50 16.39 -3.07 -2.26
CA LEU A 50 15.12 -3.61 -2.72
C LEU A 50 15.40 -4.86 -3.54
N TYR A 51 14.51 -5.83 -3.47
CA TYR A 51 14.63 -7.12 -4.13
C TYR A 51 13.47 -7.32 -5.09
N LEU A 52 13.74 -7.79 -6.30
CA LEU A 52 12.72 -8.04 -7.31
C LEU A 52 12.02 -9.38 -7.01
N PHE A 53 10.79 -9.32 -6.51
CA PHE A 53 9.97 -10.47 -6.15
C PHE A 53 8.63 -10.43 -6.87
N GLN A 54 8.31 -11.49 -7.62
CA GLN A 54 7.07 -11.61 -8.40
C GLN A 54 6.77 -10.38 -9.31
N GLY A 55 7.83 -9.74 -9.84
CA GLY A 55 7.73 -8.57 -10.71
C GLY A 55 7.62 -7.22 -9.98
N PHE A 56 7.75 -7.19 -8.65
CA PHE A 56 7.72 -5.97 -7.85
C PHE A 56 9.00 -5.81 -7.01
N TRP A 57 9.43 -4.56 -6.81
CA TRP A 57 10.54 -4.26 -5.92
C TRP A 57 10.06 -4.20 -4.47
N CYS A 58 10.57 -5.07 -3.61
CA CYS A 58 10.14 -5.21 -2.22
C CYS A 58 11.31 -5.14 -1.25
N GLN A 59 11.03 -4.72 -0.02
CA GLN A 59 11.95 -4.84 1.10
C GLN A 59 12.00 -6.30 1.58
N ALA A 60 13.11 -6.71 2.20
CA ALA A 60 13.29 -8.07 2.69
C ALA A 60 12.15 -8.53 3.62
N MET A 61 11.76 -7.67 4.58
CA MET A 61 10.65 -7.91 5.50
C MET A 61 9.28 -8.03 4.79
N GLU A 62 9.07 -7.25 3.72
CA GLU A 62 7.85 -7.32 2.92
C GLU A 62 7.76 -8.66 2.21
N ILE A 63 8.87 -9.19 1.67
CA ILE A 63 8.90 -10.49 0.99
C ILE A 63 8.52 -11.61 1.96
N GLN A 64 9.08 -11.62 3.18
CA GLN A 64 8.70 -12.59 4.21
C GLN A 64 7.19 -12.51 4.53
N ALA A 65 6.68 -11.30 4.71
CA ALA A 65 5.27 -11.08 5.00
C ALA A 65 4.38 -11.54 3.84
N ILE A 66 4.76 -11.25 2.58
CA ILE A 66 4.02 -11.68 1.39
C ILE A 66 4.03 -13.21 1.28
N ILE A 67 5.18 -13.87 1.43
CA ILE A 67 5.28 -15.33 1.38
C ILE A 67 4.39 -15.96 2.46
N THR A 68 4.45 -15.43 3.69
CA THR A 68 3.64 -15.90 4.82
C THR A 68 2.14 -15.72 4.51
N PHE A 69 1.76 -14.54 4.01
CA PHE A 69 0.38 -14.25 3.63
C PHE A 69 -0.10 -15.18 2.51
N GLN A 70 0.68 -15.36 1.44
CA GLN A 70 0.35 -16.25 0.31
C GLN A 70 0.21 -17.72 0.74
N LYS A 71 1.00 -18.19 1.72
CA LYS A 71 0.94 -19.57 2.23
C LYS A 71 -0.24 -19.81 3.18
N HIS A 72 -0.62 -18.81 3.96
CA HIS A 72 -1.47 -19.03 5.14
C HIS A 72 -2.78 -18.26 5.16
N PHE A 73 -2.93 -17.19 4.38
CA PHE A 73 -4.16 -16.41 4.36
C PHE A 73 -5.28 -17.20 3.67
N GLN A 74 -6.39 -17.37 4.37
CA GLN A 74 -7.60 -18.03 3.87
C GLN A 74 -8.71 -17.00 3.80
N ALA A 75 -8.96 -16.48 2.59
CA ALA A 75 -10.02 -15.52 2.35
C ALA A 75 -11.38 -16.16 2.62
N LYS A 76 -12.27 -15.39 3.26
CA LYS A 76 -13.69 -15.73 3.43
C LYS A 76 -14.52 -14.87 2.49
N ASP A 77 -15.71 -15.36 2.14
CA ASP A 77 -16.62 -14.64 1.22
C ASP A 77 -17.05 -13.26 1.74
N ASN A 78 -17.00 -13.04 3.06
CA ASN A 78 -17.35 -11.78 3.71
C ASN A 78 -16.14 -10.87 3.95
N ASP A 79 -14.93 -11.26 3.53
CA ASP A 79 -13.75 -10.43 3.69
C ASP A 79 -13.79 -9.23 2.74
N VAL A 80 -13.43 -8.06 3.26
CA VAL A 80 -13.27 -6.84 2.47
C VAL A 80 -11.78 -6.49 2.45
N ILE A 81 -11.19 -6.49 1.26
CA ILE A 81 -9.78 -6.14 1.05
C ILE A 81 -9.70 -4.72 0.50
N VAL A 82 -9.07 -3.82 1.28
CA VAL A 82 -8.71 -2.47 0.82
C VAL A 82 -7.26 -2.49 0.32
N ALA A 83 -7.08 -2.41 -1.00
CA ALA A 83 -5.78 -2.35 -1.64
C ALA A 83 -5.51 -0.95 -2.20
N SER A 84 -4.31 -0.43 -1.95
CA SER A 84 -3.89 0.89 -2.44
C SER A 84 -2.38 1.01 -2.40
N ILE A 85 -1.82 1.87 -3.26
CA ILE A 85 -0.43 2.27 -3.17
C ILE A 85 -0.25 3.16 -1.93
N PRO A 86 0.88 3.04 -1.19
CA PRO A 86 1.16 3.94 -0.08
C PRO A 86 0.96 5.41 -0.47
N LYS A 87 0.34 6.18 0.44
CA LYS A 87 0.06 7.62 0.29
C LYS A 87 -1.02 8.00 -0.75
N SER A 88 -1.72 7.06 -1.37
CA SER A 88 -2.82 7.35 -2.31
C SER A 88 -4.22 7.43 -1.63
N GLY A 89 -4.28 7.86 -0.36
CA GLY A 89 -5.54 7.97 0.39
C GLY A 89 -5.97 6.72 1.17
N THR A 90 -5.07 5.74 1.38
CA THR A 90 -5.35 4.49 2.10
C THR A 90 -6.05 4.67 3.45
N THR A 91 -5.57 5.63 4.25
CA THR A 91 -6.11 5.91 5.58
C THR A 91 -7.56 6.36 5.51
N TRP A 92 -7.85 7.26 4.58
CA TRP A 92 -9.20 7.78 4.38
C TRP A 92 -10.14 6.70 3.86
N LEU A 93 -9.70 5.91 2.87
CA LEU A 93 -10.51 4.82 2.34
C LEU A 93 -10.78 3.72 3.38
N LYS A 94 -9.81 3.39 4.23
CA LYS A 94 -9.99 2.46 5.36
C LYS A 94 -11.03 2.99 6.35
N ALA A 95 -10.93 4.27 6.74
CA ALA A 95 -11.87 4.89 7.66
C ALA A 95 -13.30 4.90 7.09
N LEU A 96 -13.48 5.32 5.84
CA LEU A 96 -14.77 5.31 5.15
C LEU A 96 -15.34 3.90 5.06
N THR A 97 -14.56 2.91 4.61
CA THR A 97 -14.99 1.52 4.49
C THR A 97 -15.45 0.97 5.85
N PHE A 98 -14.65 1.20 6.90
CA PHE A 98 -14.99 0.75 8.25
C PHE A 98 -16.29 1.39 8.75
N ALA A 99 -16.42 2.72 8.61
CA ALA A 99 -17.60 3.47 9.04
C ALA A 99 -18.86 3.02 8.29
N ILE A 100 -18.78 2.81 6.97
CA ILE A 100 -19.89 2.34 6.15
C ILE A 100 -20.38 0.96 6.61
N VAL A 101 -19.46 -0.01 6.75
CA VAL A 101 -19.81 -1.40 7.11
C VAL A 101 -20.34 -1.51 8.54
N ASN A 102 -19.86 -0.67 9.46
CA ASN A 102 -20.17 -0.79 10.89
C ASN A 102 -21.14 0.27 11.41
N ARG A 103 -21.75 1.10 10.56
CA ARG A 103 -22.61 2.23 10.96
C ARG A 103 -23.78 1.86 11.88
N HIS A 104 -24.31 0.64 11.79
CA HIS A 104 -25.37 0.15 12.68
C HIS A 104 -24.85 -0.37 14.02
N ARG A 105 -23.56 -0.73 14.10
CA ARG A 105 -22.91 -1.31 15.28
C ARG A 105 -22.20 -0.24 16.13
N PHE A 106 -21.66 0.78 15.47
CA PHE A 106 -21.08 1.95 16.11
C PHE A 106 -21.80 3.19 15.56
N PRO A 107 -22.86 3.66 16.24
CA PRO A 107 -23.46 4.94 15.91
C PRO A 107 -22.37 6.02 15.91
N THR A 108 -22.44 6.97 14.98
CA THR A 108 -21.45 8.04 14.76
C THR A 108 -21.21 8.95 15.97
N SER A 109 -21.95 8.74 17.08
CA SER A 109 -21.77 9.38 18.38
C SER A 109 -20.66 8.77 19.26
N ILE A 110 -20.09 7.63 18.87
CA ILE A 110 -18.91 7.04 19.54
C ILE A 110 -17.76 7.09 18.53
N ASN A 111 -16.60 7.63 18.93
CA ASN A 111 -15.45 7.83 18.05
C ASN A 111 -14.42 6.68 18.18
N PRO A 112 -14.52 5.59 17.40
CA PRO A 112 -13.50 4.53 17.36
C PRO A 112 -12.21 4.97 16.62
N LEU A 113 -12.19 6.13 15.95
CA LEU A 113 -11.02 6.63 15.23
C LEU A 113 -9.96 7.18 16.17
N ASP A 114 -10.31 7.58 17.39
CA ASP A 114 -9.35 8.08 18.39
C ASP A 114 -8.27 7.05 18.77
N THR A 115 -8.62 5.75 18.78
CA THR A 115 -7.65 4.67 19.03
C THR A 115 -6.72 4.42 17.84
N PHE A 116 -7.20 4.62 16.62
CA PHE A 116 -6.43 4.43 15.38
C PHE A 116 -5.47 5.60 15.11
N VAL A 117 -5.91 6.85 15.35
CA VAL A 117 -5.08 8.06 15.22
C VAL A 117 -3.90 8.03 16.20
N SER A 118 -4.12 7.58 17.43
CA SER A 118 -3.05 7.36 18.43
C SER A 118 -1.97 6.38 17.94
N SER A 119 -2.39 5.27 17.32
CA SER A 119 -1.47 4.26 16.75
C SER A 119 -0.74 4.76 15.50
N TRP A 120 -1.38 5.60 14.68
CA TRP A 120 -0.79 6.19 13.47
C TRP A 120 0.26 7.27 13.76
N ILE A 121 0.02 8.11 14.78
CA ILE A 121 0.99 9.09 15.27
C ILE A 121 2.22 8.38 15.87
N PHE A 122 2.01 7.29 16.60
CA PHE A 122 3.09 6.46 17.14
C PHE A 122 3.99 5.88 16.03
N LEU A 123 3.41 5.39 14.93
CA LEU A 123 4.16 4.81 13.81
C LEU A 123 4.94 5.86 12.98
N ASN A 124 4.48 7.10 12.88
CA ASN A 124 5.21 8.17 12.18
C ASN A 124 6.41 8.72 12.96
N LYS A 125 6.55 8.40 14.25
CA LYS A 125 7.69 8.79 15.08
C LYS A 125 8.90 7.83 14.99
N VAL A 126 8.82 6.79 14.18
CA VAL A 126 9.91 5.80 14.03
C VAL A 126 10.44 5.82 12.59
N MET A 127 11.36 6.74 12.33
CA MET A 127 12.23 6.70 11.15
C MET A 127 13.67 6.62 11.66
N PRO A 128 14.44 5.57 11.32
CA PRO A 128 15.86 5.51 11.66
C PRO A 128 16.67 6.54 10.86
N GLU A 129 17.60 7.21 11.53
CA GLU A 129 18.36 8.37 11.04
C GLU A 129 19.68 7.96 10.33
N TYR A 130 19.68 6.93 9.47
CA TYR A 130 20.95 6.39 8.93
C TYR A 130 21.03 6.13 7.40
N LEU A 131 20.16 6.73 6.58
CA LEU A 131 20.29 6.61 5.11
C LEU A 131 20.91 7.85 4.45
N PRO A 132 21.78 7.67 3.44
CA PRO A 132 22.28 8.79 2.65
C PRO A 132 21.11 9.49 1.95
N LYS A 133 21.08 10.83 2.02
CA LYS A 133 20.04 11.65 1.40
C LYS A 133 20.15 11.55 -0.13
N LEU A 134 19.23 10.82 -0.76
CA LEU A 134 18.99 10.90 -2.20
C LEU A 134 18.55 12.31 -2.57
N THR A 135 18.99 12.81 -3.73
CA THR A 135 18.44 14.05 -4.29
C THR A 135 17.02 13.80 -4.82
N LEU A 136 16.26 14.88 -5.03
CA LEU A 136 14.91 14.78 -5.59
C LEU A 136 14.95 14.18 -7.01
N GLU A 137 15.98 14.54 -7.79
CA GLU A 137 16.21 14.07 -9.15
C GLU A 137 16.48 12.57 -9.18
N GLU A 138 17.33 12.06 -8.27
CA GLU A 138 17.62 10.63 -8.16
C GLU A 138 16.38 9.84 -7.73
N ALA A 139 15.63 10.34 -6.73
CA ALA A 139 14.39 9.71 -6.29
C ALA A 139 13.32 9.69 -7.40
N PHE A 140 13.24 10.75 -8.20
CA PHE A 140 12.31 10.85 -9.33
C PHE A 140 12.71 9.91 -10.48
N ASP A 141 13.99 9.84 -10.83
CA ASP A 141 14.49 8.90 -11.85
C ASP A 141 14.23 7.44 -11.45
N MET A 142 14.50 7.07 -10.19
CA MET A 142 14.16 5.76 -9.64
C MET A 142 12.65 5.47 -9.68
N TYR A 143 11.80 6.45 -9.34
CA TYR A 143 10.35 6.33 -9.46
C TYR A 143 9.91 6.09 -10.91
N CYS A 144 10.44 6.85 -11.87
CA CYS A 144 10.15 6.72 -13.30
C CYS A 144 10.58 5.35 -13.85
N LYS A 145 11.71 4.82 -13.37
CA LYS A 145 12.19 3.46 -13.67
C LYS A 145 11.40 2.36 -12.94
N GLY A 146 10.51 2.74 -12.00
CA GLY A 146 9.71 1.82 -11.21
C GLY A 146 10.48 1.13 -10.07
N ILE A 147 11.70 1.58 -9.77
CA ILE A 147 12.59 1.03 -8.72
C ILE A 147 12.28 1.75 -7.40
N ILE A 148 11.10 1.45 -6.88
CA ILE A 148 10.53 2.01 -5.64
C ILE A 148 9.84 0.86 -4.90
N GLY A 149 9.72 0.93 -3.57
CA GLY A 149 8.98 -0.08 -2.80
C GLY A 149 7.57 -0.29 -3.36
N PHE A 150 7.24 -1.55 -3.68
CA PHE A 150 6.04 -2.00 -4.40
C PHE A 150 5.90 -1.48 -5.84
N GLY A 151 6.95 -0.91 -6.43
CA GLY A 151 6.97 -0.50 -7.84
C GLY A 151 7.17 -1.68 -8.80
N PRO A 152 6.83 -1.53 -10.11
CA PRO A 152 6.37 -0.30 -10.75
C PRO A 152 4.90 0.03 -10.45
N THR A 153 4.65 1.27 -10.00
CA THR A 153 3.33 1.75 -9.57
C THR A 153 2.25 1.59 -10.65
N TRP A 154 2.61 1.82 -11.92
CA TRP A 154 1.70 1.70 -13.07
C TRP A 154 1.15 0.28 -13.26
N ASN A 155 1.99 -0.74 -13.01
CA ASN A 155 1.57 -2.13 -13.15
C ASN A 155 0.55 -2.52 -12.08
N GLN A 156 0.72 -2.03 -10.85
CA GLN A 156 -0.25 -2.24 -9.79
C GLN A 156 -1.61 -1.62 -10.13
N MET A 157 -1.63 -0.35 -10.52
CA MET A 157 -2.87 0.35 -10.88
C MET A 157 -3.56 -0.31 -12.07
N LEU A 158 -2.79 -0.65 -13.12
CA LEU A 158 -3.32 -1.27 -14.33
C LEU A 158 -3.92 -2.65 -14.05
N GLY A 159 -3.28 -3.45 -13.17
CA GLY A 159 -3.79 -4.75 -12.75
C GLY A 159 -5.17 -4.63 -12.11
N TYR A 160 -5.30 -3.82 -11.05
CA TYR A 160 -6.59 -3.63 -10.37
C TYR A 160 -7.64 -2.95 -11.25
N TRP A 161 -7.25 -2.03 -12.14
CA TRP A 161 -8.17 -1.43 -13.09
C TRP A 161 -8.74 -2.46 -14.06
N LYS A 162 -7.88 -3.31 -14.66
CA LYS A 162 -8.33 -4.41 -15.52
C LYS A 162 -9.26 -5.36 -14.79
N GLU A 163 -8.92 -5.74 -13.56
CA GLU A 163 -9.76 -6.61 -12.73
C GLU A 163 -11.10 -5.97 -12.37
N SER A 164 -11.15 -4.66 -12.15
CA SER A 164 -12.41 -3.94 -11.90
C SER A 164 -13.36 -3.95 -13.10
N ILE A 165 -12.81 -4.01 -14.32
CA ILE A 165 -13.60 -4.13 -15.55
C ILE A 165 -14.07 -5.58 -15.73
N ALA A 166 -13.18 -6.55 -15.50
CA ALA A 166 -13.51 -7.97 -15.67
C ALA A 166 -14.48 -8.48 -14.60
N ARG A 167 -14.39 -7.99 -13.36
CA ARG A 167 -15.16 -8.46 -12.21
C ARG A 167 -15.72 -7.29 -11.38
N PRO A 168 -16.63 -6.47 -11.93
CA PRO A 168 -17.11 -5.25 -11.29
C PRO A 168 -17.89 -5.49 -9.99
N SER A 169 -18.43 -6.70 -9.78
CA SER A 169 -19.06 -7.11 -8.52
C SER A 169 -18.07 -7.60 -7.45
N LYS A 170 -16.78 -7.74 -7.78
CA LYS A 170 -15.72 -8.22 -6.88
C LYS A 170 -14.60 -7.21 -6.70
N VAL A 171 -14.40 -6.29 -7.64
CA VAL A 171 -13.34 -5.28 -7.59
C VAL A 171 -13.91 -3.90 -7.94
N LEU A 172 -13.90 -2.99 -6.97
CA LEU A 172 -14.22 -1.58 -7.15
C LEU A 172 -12.93 -0.77 -7.29
N PHE A 173 -12.74 -0.12 -8.43
CA PHE A 173 -11.63 0.81 -8.64
C PHE A 173 -12.08 2.25 -8.36
N LEU A 174 -11.35 2.94 -7.48
CA LEU A 174 -11.58 4.33 -7.09
C LEU A 174 -10.35 5.17 -7.38
N LYS A 175 -10.55 6.35 -7.96
CA LYS A 175 -9.52 7.39 -8.05
C LYS A 175 -9.69 8.34 -6.86
N TYR A 176 -8.59 8.71 -6.24
CA TYR A 176 -8.60 9.59 -5.08
C TYR A 176 -9.19 10.97 -5.42
N GLU A 177 -8.92 11.47 -6.62
CA GLU A 177 -9.40 12.76 -7.11
C GLU A 177 -10.92 12.75 -7.29
N ASP A 178 -11.47 11.66 -7.84
CA ASP A 178 -12.92 11.49 -8.00
C ASP A 178 -13.60 11.36 -6.64
N LEU A 179 -12.99 10.60 -5.72
CA LEU A 179 -13.46 10.47 -4.33
C LEU A 179 -13.51 11.83 -3.63
N LYS A 180 -12.49 12.67 -3.81
CA LYS A 180 -12.43 14.01 -3.21
C LYS A 180 -13.40 14.99 -3.87
N LYS A 181 -13.62 14.85 -5.19
CA LYS A 181 -14.51 15.73 -5.95
C LYS A 181 -15.97 15.57 -5.54
N ASP A 182 -16.41 14.34 -5.29
CA ASP A 182 -17.77 14.06 -4.82
C ASP A 182 -17.76 12.93 -3.78
N VAL A 183 -17.51 13.29 -2.52
CA VAL A 183 -17.41 12.31 -1.43
C VAL A 183 -18.75 11.62 -1.19
N ASN A 184 -19.87 12.34 -1.32
CA ASN A 184 -21.20 11.81 -1.05
C ASN A 184 -21.56 10.69 -2.04
N PHE A 185 -21.40 10.97 -3.35
CA PHE A 185 -21.60 9.97 -4.39
C PHE A 185 -20.72 8.74 -4.19
N ASN A 186 -19.43 8.95 -3.90
CA ASN A 186 -18.50 7.83 -3.78
C ASN A 186 -18.72 7.01 -2.50
N VAL A 187 -19.14 7.62 -1.39
CA VAL A 187 -19.52 6.90 -0.17
C VAL A 187 -20.73 6.00 -0.44
N LYS A 188 -21.74 6.49 -1.15
CA LYS A 188 -22.89 5.68 -1.56
C LYS A 188 -22.49 4.55 -2.50
N ARG A 189 -21.63 4.84 -3.48
CA ARG A 189 -21.08 3.84 -4.42
C ARG A 189 -20.28 2.74 -3.71
N ILE A 190 -19.49 3.09 -2.68
CA ILE A 190 -18.78 2.11 -1.84
C ILE A 190 -19.78 1.25 -1.08
N ALA A 191 -20.79 1.85 -0.44
CA ALA A 191 -21.82 1.12 0.30
C ALA A 191 -22.60 0.14 -0.58
N GLU A 192 -22.97 0.57 -1.79
CA GLU A 192 -23.62 -0.28 -2.79
C GLU A 192 -22.74 -1.47 -3.19
N PHE A 193 -21.47 -1.22 -3.51
CA PHE A 193 -20.52 -2.27 -3.86
C PHE A 193 -20.31 -3.29 -2.73
N LEU A 194 -20.32 -2.84 -1.47
CA LEU A 194 -20.18 -3.69 -0.29
C LEU A 194 -21.48 -4.43 0.08
N GLY A 195 -22.57 -4.24 -0.68
CA GLY A 195 -23.86 -4.87 -0.42
C GLY A 195 -24.59 -4.30 0.80
N CYS A 196 -24.24 -3.07 1.22
CA CYS A 196 -24.81 -2.40 2.38
C CYS A 196 -25.28 -0.99 2.04
N SER A 197 -25.97 -0.83 0.91
CA SER A 197 -26.55 0.44 0.44
C SER A 197 -27.31 1.18 1.54
N PHE A 198 -27.26 2.51 1.49
CA PHE A 198 -28.04 3.34 2.41
C PHE A 198 -29.53 3.27 2.08
N THR A 199 -30.38 3.24 3.10
CA THR A 199 -31.83 3.38 2.91
C THR A 199 -32.21 4.85 2.70
N GLN A 200 -33.38 5.10 2.13
CA GLN A 200 -33.90 6.46 1.96
C GLN A 200 -34.06 7.19 3.31
N GLU A 201 -34.37 6.45 4.37
CA GLU A 201 -34.43 6.96 5.73
C GLU A 201 -33.04 7.36 6.25
N GLU A 202 -32.01 6.52 6.06
CA GLU A 202 -30.63 6.84 6.43
C GLU A 202 -30.13 8.10 5.72
N GLU A 203 -30.44 8.24 4.42
CA GLU A 203 -30.09 9.43 3.64
C GLU A 203 -30.82 10.67 4.15
N SER A 204 -32.13 10.56 4.42
CA SER A 204 -32.94 11.68 4.93
C SER A 204 -32.50 12.10 6.34
N ASN A 205 -32.02 11.16 7.14
CA ASN A 205 -31.50 11.38 8.50
C ASN A 205 -30.03 11.86 8.51
N GLY A 206 -29.40 12.06 7.35
CA GLY A 206 -28.04 12.60 7.28
C GLY A 206 -26.93 11.62 7.70
N VAL A 207 -27.17 10.31 7.61
CA VAL A 207 -26.18 9.28 8.01
C VAL A 207 -24.95 9.35 7.10
N VAL A 208 -25.13 9.59 5.81
CA VAL A 208 -24.03 9.72 4.83
C VAL A 208 -23.13 10.90 5.21
N GLU A 209 -23.72 12.05 5.49
CA GLU A 209 -23.04 13.28 5.90
C GLU A 209 -22.31 13.09 7.24
N SER A 210 -22.92 12.32 8.15
CA SER A 210 -22.32 11.99 9.45
C SER A 210 -21.06 11.12 9.30
N ILE A 211 -21.09 10.12 8.42
CA ILE A 211 -19.92 9.28 8.10
C ILE A 211 -18.82 10.12 7.44
N ILE A 212 -19.18 10.98 6.47
CA ILE A 212 -18.22 11.86 5.79
C ILE A 212 -17.55 12.79 6.79
N LYS A 213 -18.34 13.38 7.69
CA LYS A 213 -17.83 14.25 8.75
C LYS A 213 -16.90 13.48 9.68
N LEU A 214 -17.31 12.29 10.15
CA LEU A 214 -16.50 11.45 11.03
C LEU A 214 -15.14 11.10 10.40
N CYS A 215 -15.12 10.75 9.11
CA CYS A 215 -13.91 10.40 8.38
C CYS A 215 -13.23 11.61 7.71
N SER A 216 -13.51 12.84 8.14
CA SER A 216 -12.89 14.03 7.58
C SER A 216 -11.41 14.13 7.97
N PHE A 217 -10.61 14.83 7.16
CA PHE A 217 -9.21 15.08 7.50
C PHE A 217 -9.02 15.85 8.82
N GLU A 218 -10.04 16.59 9.27
CA GLU A 218 -9.99 17.32 10.55
C GLU A 218 -10.17 16.37 11.74
N ASN A 219 -11.04 15.38 11.62
CA ASN A 219 -11.33 14.41 12.69
C ASN A 219 -10.37 13.21 12.71
N MET A 220 -9.57 13.02 11.67
CA MET A 220 -8.55 11.97 11.60
C MET A 220 -7.12 12.45 11.94
N LYS A 221 -6.97 13.70 12.40
CA LYS A 221 -5.67 14.30 12.74
C LYS A 221 -5.26 14.06 14.19
#